data_AF-A0A6N9DFJ1-F1
#
_entry.id   AF-A0A6N9DFJ1-F1
#
_cell.length_a   1.000
_cell.length_b   1.000
_cell.length_c   1.000
_cell.angle_alpha   90.00
_cell.angle_beta   90.00
_cell.angle_gamma   90.00
#
_symmetry.space_group_name_H-M   'P 1'
#
loop_
_entity.id
_entity.type
_entity.pdbx_description
1 polymer ?
#
loop_
_entity_poly.entity_id
_entity_poly.type
_entity_poly.pdbx_seq_one_letter_code
_entity_poly.pdbx_strand_id
1 'polypeptide(L)'
;MEGYFDSFTILAAFTVGVFVLLLIDLLLLSGKAHHVGMKEATLLTILWTLVAAAVGVWVFIAGGTELGIEYTTAYVAERALSIDNLFVFLVIFNYFALPDLFRSRALLFGIVGALVARAVFIFFAVGIISVFEPVLYLLAAVLIYTAYK
;
A
#
# COMPACT_ATOMS: atom_id res chain seq x y z
N MET A 1 -22.58 -18.03 18.99
CA MET A 1 -22.51 -18.18 17.52
C MET A 1 -22.90 -16.89 16.77
N GLU A 2 -23.50 -15.89 17.44
CA GLU A 2 -23.83 -14.58 16.83
C GLU A 2 -22.61 -13.66 16.60
N GLY A 3 -21.55 -13.74 17.42
CA GLY A 3 -20.36 -12.87 17.27
C GLY A 3 -19.43 -13.18 16.08
N TYR A 4 -19.52 -14.38 15.48
CA TYR A 4 -18.71 -14.72 14.29
C TYR A 4 -19.28 -14.10 13.01
N PHE A 5 -20.61 -13.96 12.92
CA PHE A 5 -21.25 -13.35 11.77
C PHE A 5 -20.96 -11.85 11.71
N ASP A 6 -20.94 -11.14 12.84
CA ASP A 6 -20.57 -9.71 12.87
C ASP A 6 -19.11 -9.48 12.46
N SER A 7 -18.18 -10.31 12.92
CA SER A 7 -16.78 -10.19 12.51
C SER A 7 -16.60 -10.46 11.01
N PHE A 8 -17.27 -11.49 10.47
CA PHE A 8 -17.22 -11.80 9.04
C PHE A 8 -17.90 -10.73 8.18
N THR A 9 -19.04 -10.18 8.60
CA THR A 9 -19.73 -9.11 7.87
C THR A 9 -18.94 -7.80 7.90
N ILE A 10 -18.31 -7.45 9.03
CA ILE A 10 -17.42 -6.28 9.12
C ILE A 10 -16.20 -6.45 8.19
N LEU A 11 -15.56 -7.62 8.20
CA LEU A 11 -14.44 -7.93 7.29
C LEU A 11 -14.87 -7.89 5.82
N ALA A 12 -16.02 -8.47 5.50
CA ALA A 12 -16.58 -8.44 4.14
C ALA A 12 -16.91 -7.01 3.70
N ALA A 13 -17.58 -6.23 4.56
CA ALA A 13 -17.93 -4.84 4.28
C ALA A 13 -16.70 -3.95 4.12
N PHE A 14 -15.68 -4.12 4.98
CA PHE A 14 -14.40 -3.42 4.86
C PHE A 14 -13.68 -3.78 3.56
N THR A 15 -13.58 -5.08 3.24
CA THR A 15 -12.92 -5.55 2.01
C THR A 15 -13.62 -5.03 0.76
N VAL A 16 -14.96 -5.09 0.73
CA VAL A 16 -15.75 -4.54 -0.38
C VAL A 16 -15.59 -3.03 -0.47
N GLY A 17 -15.63 -2.32 0.67
CA GLY A 17 -15.42 -0.88 0.72
C GLY A 17 -14.07 -0.46 0.16
N VAL A 18 -13.00 -1.14 0.59
CA VAL A 18 -11.64 -0.92 0.06
C VAL A 18 -11.58 -1.19 -1.43
N PHE A 19 -12.15 -2.30 -1.91
CA PHE A 19 -12.17 -2.62 -3.35
C PHE A 19 -12.92 -1.57 -4.17
N VAL A 20 -14.06 -1.08 -3.67
CA VAL A 20 -14.86 -0.04 -4.34
C VAL A 20 -14.09 1.28 -4.38
N LEU A 21 -13.50 1.71 -3.27
CA LEU A 21 -12.69 2.92 -3.21
C LEU A 21 -11.49 2.83 -4.17
N LEU A 22 -10.84 1.67 -4.25
CA LEU A 22 -9.72 1.42 -5.16
C LEU A 22 -10.19 1.48 -6.63
N LEU A 23 -11.33 0.86 -6.96
CA LEU A 23 -11.90 0.95 -8.32
C LEU A 23 -12.28 2.39 -8.69
N ILE A 24 -12.84 3.15 -7.76
CA ILE A 24 -13.16 4.57 -7.95
C ILE A 24 -11.88 5.38 -8.22
N ASP A 25 -10.85 5.21 -7.39
CA ASP A 25 -9.57 5.93 -7.55
C ASP A 25 -8.89 5.60 -8.89
N LEU A 26 -8.91 4.31 -9.25
CA LEU A 26 -8.32 3.82 -10.49
C LEU A 26 -9.09 4.29 -11.73
N LEU A 27 -10.42 4.25 -11.71
CA LEU A 27 -11.25 4.57 -12.89
C LEU A 27 -11.54 6.07 -13.05
N LEU A 28 -11.70 6.81 -11.95
CA LEU A 28 -12.13 8.22 -11.98
C LEU A 28 -10.98 9.21 -11.78
N LEU A 29 -10.00 8.90 -10.94
CA LEU A 29 -8.95 9.87 -10.55
C LEU A 29 -7.68 9.72 -11.38
N SER A 30 -7.42 8.54 -11.92
CA SER A 30 -6.14 8.25 -12.61
C SER A 30 -6.01 8.85 -14.01
N GLY A 31 -7.10 9.34 -14.61
CA GLY A 31 -7.07 9.98 -15.93
C GLY A 31 -6.48 11.40 -15.96
N LYS A 32 -6.24 12.03 -14.79
CA LYS A 32 -5.89 13.46 -14.68
C LYS A 32 -4.53 13.72 -14.02
N ALA A 33 -3.56 12.84 -14.22
CA ALA A 33 -2.19 13.08 -13.73
C ALA A 33 -1.55 14.26 -14.48
N HIS A 34 -1.73 15.46 -13.92
CA HIS A 34 -1.04 16.67 -14.36
C HIS A 34 0.46 16.52 -14.07
N HIS A 35 1.31 17.14 -14.89
CA HIS A 35 2.75 17.06 -14.70
C HIS A 35 3.16 17.89 -13.48
N VAL A 36 3.18 17.26 -12.30
CA VAL A 36 3.57 17.91 -11.05
C VAL A 36 5.09 18.11 -11.10
N GLY A 37 5.53 19.37 -11.10
CA GLY A 37 6.96 19.68 -11.08
C GLY A 37 7.62 19.18 -9.78
N MET A 38 8.91 18.83 -9.83
CA MET A 38 9.64 18.28 -8.67
C MET A 38 9.49 19.13 -7.39
N LYS A 39 9.48 20.47 -7.53
CA LYS A 39 9.29 21.40 -6.41
C LYS A 39 7.90 21.29 -5.78
N GLU A 40 6.86 21.20 -6.60
CA GLU A 40 5.49 21.06 -6.16
C GLU A 40 5.26 19.70 -5.51
N ALA A 41 5.77 18.62 -6.12
CA ALA A 41 5.71 17.27 -5.58
C ALA A 41 6.38 17.16 -4.20
N THR A 42 7.55 17.79 -4.04
CA THR A 42 8.28 17.82 -2.77
C THR A 42 7.50 18.59 -1.71
N LEU A 43 6.96 19.76 -2.05
CA LEU A 43 6.19 20.60 -1.12
C LEU A 43 4.91 19.90 -0.67
N LEU A 44 4.17 19.29 -1.61
CA LEU A 44 2.99 18.49 -1.30
C LEU A 44 3.32 17.32 -0.39
N THR A 45 4.42 16.61 -0.66
CA THR A 45 4.86 15.47 0.17
C THR A 45 5.17 15.92 1.60
N ILE A 46 5.89 17.03 1.76
CA ILE A 46 6.22 17.60 3.07
C ILE A 46 4.93 18.04 3.79
N LEU A 47 4.05 18.76 3.10
CA LEU A 47 2.79 19.26 3.65
C LEU A 47 1.94 18.11 4.19
N TRP A 48 1.70 17.07 3.39
CA TRP A 48 0.89 15.92 3.82
C TRP A 48 1.57 15.13 4.94
N THR A 49 2.91 15.06 4.95
CA THR A 49 3.65 14.42 6.04
C THR A 49 3.51 15.20 7.35
N LEU A 50 3.55 16.53 7.30
CA LEU A 50 3.34 17.39 8.47
C LEU A 50 1.91 17.29 9.00
N VAL A 51 0.91 17.24 8.12
CA VAL A 51 -0.49 17.02 8.51
C VAL A 51 -0.64 15.68 9.23
N ALA A 52 -0.08 14.61 8.67
CA ALA A 52 -0.10 13.29 9.31
C ALA A 52 0.63 13.27 10.65
N ALA A 53 1.75 13.99 10.78
CA ALA A 53 2.49 14.13 12.03
C ALA A 53 1.70 14.94 13.09
N ALA A 54 1.03 16.01 12.68
CA ALA A 54 0.17 16.81 13.57
C ALA A 54 -1.01 15.97 14.10
N VAL A 55 -1.63 15.17 13.24
CA VAL A 55 -2.67 14.20 13.64
C VAL A 55 -2.07 13.16 14.59
N GLY A 56 -0.87 12.64 14.33
CA GLY A 56 -0.20 11.70 15.23
C GLY A 56 0.04 12.29 16.61
N VAL A 57 0.54 13.52 16.70
CA VAL A 57 0.70 14.23 17.99
C VAL A 57 -0.64 14.40 18.69
N TRP A 58 -1.71 14.74 17.96
CA TRP A 58 -3.04 14.84 18.53
C TRP A 58 -3.54 13.48 19.08
N VAL A 59 -3.31 12.38 18.36
CA VAL A 59 -3.62 11.02 18.81
C VAL A 59 -2.83 10.66 20.08
N PHE A 60 -1.54 11.02 20.16
CA PHE A 60 -0.73 10.80 21.36
C PHE A 60 -1.28 11.53 22.59
N ILE A 61 -1.80 12.74 22.42
CA ILE A 61 -2.35 13.55 23.52
C ILE A 61 -3.75 13.06 23.91
N ALA A 62 -4.61 12.76 22.92
CA ALA A 62 -6.01 12.42 23.15
C ALA A 62 -6.23 10.93 23.51
N GLY A 63 -5.48 10.03 22.87
CA GLY A 63 -5.58 8.58 23.02
C GLY A 63 -4.46 7.95 23.87
N GLY A 64 -3.48 8.73 24.31
CA GLY A 64 -2.34 8.23 25.08
C GLY A 64 -1.27 7.53 24.22
N THR A 65 -0.27 6.95 24.89
CA THR A 65 0.93 6.43 24.24
C THR A 65 0.67 5.23 23.35
N GLU A 66 -0.22 4.33 23.74
CA GLU A 66 -0.50 3.09 22.99
C GLU A 66 -1.12 3.39 21.62
N LEU A 67 -2.20 4.17 21.59
CA LEU A 67 -2.86 4.61 20.35
C LEU A 67 -1.95 5.46 19.47
N GLY A 68 -1.08 6.30 20.07
CA GLY A 68 -0.10 7.08 19.33
C GLY A 68 0.95 6.21 18.63
N ILE A 69 1.43 5.16 19.28
CA ILE A 69 2.36 4.18 18.70
C ILE A 69 1.67 3.40 17.58
N GLU A 70 0.43 2.96 17.80
CA GLU A 70 -0.35 2.22 16.79
C GLU A 70 -0.57 3.07 15.52
N TYR A 71 -1.01 4.33 15.68
CA TYR A 71 -1.17 5.27 14.58
C TYR A 71 0.16 5.49 13.83
N THR A 72 1.25 5.73 14.56
CA THR A 72 2.55 6.01 13.93
C THR A 72 3.07 4.79 13.19
N THR A 73 2.89 3.61 13.76
CA THR A 73 3.27 2.32 13.15
C THR A 73 2.45 2.08 11.88
N ALA A 74 1.14 2.29 11.93
CA ALA A 74 0.26 2.17 10.77
C ALA A 74 0.65 3.18 9.68
N TYR A 75 0.85 4.44 10.02
CA TYR A 75 1.25 5.49 9.07
C TYR A 75 2.58 5.18 8.36
N VAL A 76 3.59 4.76 9.13
CA VAL A 76 4.90 4.39 8.56
C VAL A 76 4.78 3.15 7.68
N ALA A 77 4.04 2.14 8.12
CA ALA A 77 3.82 0.92 7.34
C ALA A 77 3.10 1.22 6.01
N GLU A 78 2.03 2.00 6.03
CA GLU A 78 1.30 2.43 4.83
C GLU A 78 2.19 3.24 3.88
N ARG A 79 2.97 4.18 4.43
CA ARG A 79 3.88 5.01 3.63
C ARG A 79 4.98 4.16 2.98
N ALA A 80 5.57 3.22 3.70
CA ALA A 80 6.59 2.33 3.17
C ALA A 80 6.04 1.46 2.03
N LEU A 81 4.84 0.91 2.20
CA LEU A 81 4.19 0.05 1.20
C LEU A 81 3.85 0.82 -0.09
N SER A 82 3.45 2.09 0.03
CA SER A 82 3.21 2.97 -1.13
C SER A 82 4.51 3.30 -1.88
N ILE A 83 5.60 3.62 -1.16
CA ILE A 83 6.90 3.96 -1.74
C ILE A 83 7.54 2.75 -2.44
N ASP A 84 7.41 1.55 -1.85
CA ASP A 84 7.92 0.30 -2.42
C ASP A 84 7.30 0.03 -3.81
N ASN A 85 5.97 0.17 -3.92
CA ASN A 85 5.27 0.03 -5.19
C ASN A 85 5.71 1.09 -6.22
N LEU A 86 5.88 2.35 -5.81
CA LEU A 86 6.35 3.42 -6.72
C LEU A 86 7.77 3.15 -7.23
N PHE A 87 8.65 2.64 -6.37
CA PHE A 87 10.04 2.34 -6.72
C PHE A 87 10.13 1.31 -7.85
N VAL A 88 9.39 0.20 -7.74
CA VAL A 88 9.35 -0.83 -8.78
C VAL A 88 8.89 -0.23 -10.13
N PHE A 89 7.84 0.58 -10.13
CA PHE A 89 7.38 1.24 -11.36
C PHE A 89 8.43 2.18 -11.95
N LEU A 90 9.12 2.98 -11.13
CA LEU A 90 10.18 3.87 -11.60
C LEU A 90 11.36 3.10 -12.20
N VAL A 91 11.77 1.97 -11.58
CA VAL A 91 12.83 1.11 -12.12
C VAL A 91 12.44 0.55 -13.48
N ILE A 92 11.21 0.03 -13.61
CA ILE A 92 10.69 -0.51 -14.88
C ILE A 92 10.64 0.59 -15.95
N PHE A 93 10.08 1.78 -15.64
CA PHE A 93 9.98 2.87 -16.61
C PHE A 93 11.35 3.37 -17.08
N ASN A 94 12.33 3.45 -16.17
CA ASN A 94 13.69 3.83 -16.50
C ASN A 94 14.40 2.76 -17.35
N TYR A 95 14.21 1.47 -17.03
CA TYR A 95 14.77 0.37 -17.80
C TYR A 95 14.30 0.39 -19.27
N PHE A 96 13.02 0.69 -19.50
CA PHE A 96 12.45 0.78 -20.84
C PHE A 96 12.53 2.19 -21.47
N ALA A 97 13.20 3.16 -20.82
CA ALA A 97 13.29 4.55 -21.25
C ALA A 97 11.94 5.16 -21.68
N LEU A 98 10.90 4.92 -20.87
CA LEU A 98 9.53 5.23 -21.24
C LEU A 98 9.31 6.76 -21.34
N PRO A 99 8.83 7.29 -22.50
CA PRO A 99 8.55 8.72 -22.63
C PRO A 99 7.47 9.19 -21.65
N ASP A 100 7.61 10.41 -21.12
CA ASP A 100 6.74 10.91 -20.03
C ASP A 100 5.25 10.99 -20.40
N LEU A 101 4.94 11.16 -21.68
CA LEU A 101 3.57 11.13 -22.22
C LEU A 101 2.85 9.79 -21.98
N PHE A 102 3.59 8.68 -21.90
CA PHE A 102 3.03 7.34 -21.68
C PHE A 102 3.13 6.88 -20.22
N ARG A 103 3.90 7.58 -19.38
CA ARG A 103 4.15 7.19 -17.99
C ARG A 103 2.87 7.08 -17.17
N SER A 104 1.91 8.00 -17.33
CA SER A 104 0.64 7.95 -16.59
C SER A 104 -0.22 6.75 -16.96
N ARG A 105 -0.26 6.37 -18.24
CA ARG A 105 -1.00 5.18 -18.68
C ARG A 105 -0.27 3.89 -18.27
N ALA A 106 1.05 3.86 -18.37
CA ALA A 106 1.84 2.73 -17.93
C ALA A 106 1.76 2.52 -16.41
N LEU A 107 1.68 3.61 -15.62
CA LEU A 107 1.45 3.56 -14.18
C LEU A 107 0.10 2.92 -13.86
N LEU A 108 -0.95 3.27 -14.61
CA LEU A 108 -2.26 2.66 -14.45
C LEU A 108 -2.25 1.15 -14.68
N PHE A 109 -1.72 0.70 -15.83
CA PHE A 109 -1.59 -0.73 -16.10
C PHE A 109 -0.67 -1.42 -15.09
N GLY A 110 0.36 -0.73 -14.61
CA GLY A 110 1.26 -1.19 -13.55
C GLY A 110 0.55 -1.40 -12.22
N ILE A 111 -0.26 -0.43 -11.75
CA ILE A 111 -1.02 -0.53 -10.50
C ILE A 111 -2.03 -1.68 -10.59
N VAL A 112 -2.76 -1.81 -11.70
CA VAL A 112 -3.69 -2.94 -11.91
C VAL A 112 -2.95 -4.27 -11.89
N GLY A 113 -1.85 -4.37 -12.65
CA GLY A 113 -1.03 -5.57 -12.71
C GLY A 113 -0.45 -5.96 -11.34
N ALA A 114 0.05 -4.98 -10.58
CA ALA A 114 0.58 -5.18 -9.23
C ALA A 114 -0.51 -5.62 -8.25
N LEU A 115 -1.71 -5.03 -8.31
CA LEU A 115 -2.84 -5.43 -7.48
C LEU A 115 -3.26 -6.88 -7.76
N VAL A 116 -3.31 -7.27 -9.03
CA VAL A 116 -3.62 -8.66 -9.43
C VAL A 116 -2.52 -9.60 -8.97
N ALA A 117 -1.25 -9.28 -9.23
CA ALA A 117 -0.12 -10.09 -8.78
C ALA A 117 -0.13 -10.27 -7.27
N ARG A 118 -0.44 -9.19 -6.51
CA ARG A 118 -0.58 -9.24 -5.06
C ARG A 118 -1.71 -10.14 -4.62
N ALA A 119 -2.88 -10.07 -5.24
CA ALA A 119 -4.00 -10.96 -4.94
C ALA A 119 -3.62 -12.44 -5.20
N VAL A 120 -3.00 -12.74 -6.34
CA VAL A 120 -2.52 -14.10 -6.68
C VAL A 120 -1.52 -14.60 -5.65
N PHE A 121 -0.50 -13.80 -5.31
CA PHE A 121 0.49 -14.16 -4.30
C PHE A 121 -0.13 -14.44 -2.94
N ILE A 122 -1.11 -13.62 -2.51
CA ILE A 122 -1.80 -13.83 -1.22
C ILE A 122 -2.59 -15.14 -1.23
N PHE A 123 -3.40 -15.41 -2.26
CA PHE A 123 -4.16 -16.67 -2.34
C PHE A 123 -3.25 -17.89 -2.37
N PHE A 124 -2.16 -17.82 -3.13
CA PHE A 124 -1.19 -18.90 -3.22
C PHE A 124 -0.44 -19.12 -1.91
N ALA A 125 0.00 -18.04 -1.26
CA ALA A 125 0.67 -18.08 0.03
C ALA A 125 -0.23 -18.68 1.11
N VAL A 126 -1.48 -18.21 1.23
CA VAL A 126 -2.47 -18.76 2.18
C VAL A 126 -2.71 -20.25 1.93
N GLY A 127 -2.82 -20.66 0.66
CA GLY A 127 -2.96 -22.06 0.29
C GLY A 127 -1.79 -22.92 0.76
N ILE A 128 -0.54 -22.48 0.55
CA ILE A 128 0.65 -23.22 0.99
C ILE A 128 0.76 -23.27 2.52
N ILE A 129 0.54 -22.14 3.19
CA ILE A 129 0.64 -22.04 4.66
C ILE A 129 -0.38 -22.97 5.34
N SER A 130 -1.56 -23.15 4.74
CA SER A 130 -2.59 -24.05 5.28
C SER A 130 -2.20 -25.54 5.28
N VAL A 131 -1.19 -25.92 4.50
CA VAL A 131 -0.74 -27.32 4.35
C VAL A 131 0.64 -27.55 5.00
N PHE A 132 1.51 -26.54 5.05
CA PHE A 132 2.87 -26.70 5.57
C PHE A 132 3.39 -25.45 6.28
N GLU A 133 3.23 -25.43 7.61
CA GLU A 133 3.63 -24.33 8.50
C GLU A 133 5.12 -23.91 8.41
N PRO A 134 6.10 -24.83 8.20
CA PRO A 134 7.50 -24.44 8.08
C PRO A 134 7.83 -23.53 6.90
N VAL A 135 6.94 -23.42 5.89
CA VAL A 135 7.07 -22.43 4.81
C VAL A 135 7.11 -21.00 5.36
N LEU A 136 6.41 -20.70 6.47
CA LEU A 136 6.43 -19.37 7.07
C LEU A 136 7.84 -18.95 7.50
N TYR A 137 8.58 -19.85 8.17
CA TYR A 137 9.96 -19.58 8.58
C TYR A 137 10.89 -19.43 7.38
N LEU A 138 10.68 -20.22 6.33
CA LEU A 138 11.44 -20.10 5.09
C LEU A 138 11.18 -18.76 4.40
N LEU A 139 9.91 -18.35 4.27
CA LEU A 139 9.53 -17.07 3.70
C LEU A 139 10.12 -15.91 4.49
N ALA A 140 10.04 -15.96 5.83
CA ALA A 140 10.64 -14.95 6.70
C ALA A 140 12.17 -14.87 6.52
N ALA A 141 12.85 -16.01 6.43
CA ALA A 141 14.29 -16.06 6.18
C ALA A 141 14.67 -15.49 4.81
N VAL A 142 13.91 -15.80 3.76
CA VAL A 142 14.10 -15.24 2.42
C VAL A 142 13.91 -13.72 2.44
N LEU A 143 12.86 -13.21 3.09
CA LEU A 143 12.60 -11.77 3.19
C LEU A 143 13.73 -11.03 3.91
N ILE A 144 14.24 -11.58 5.01
CA ILE A 144 15.40 -11.01 5.72
C ILE A 144 16.63 -11.00 4.83
N TYR A 145 16.87 -12.08 4.08
CA TYR A 145 18.00 -12.18 3.16
C TYR A 145 17.93 -11.14 2.04
N THR A 146 16.78 -10.99 1.39
CA THR A 146 16.57 -10.00 0.31
C THR A 146 16.52 -8.56 0.82
N ALA A 147 16.12 -8.33 2.08
CA ALA A 147 16.18 -7.00 2.68
C ALA A 147 17.64 -6.58 2.99
N TYR A 148 18.52 -7.54 3.25
CA TYR A 148 19.94 -7.29 3.54
C TYR A 148 20.81 -7.17 2.29
N LYS A 149 20.44 -7.82 1.17
CA LYS A 149 21.25 -7.92 -0.05
C LYS A 149 20.50 -7.42 -1.28
#